data_AF-A0A3B0ZP65-F1
#
_entry.id   AF-A0A3B0ZP65-F1
#
_cell.length_a   1.000
_cell.length_b   1.000
_cell.length_c   1.000
_cell.angle_alpha   90.00
_cell.angle_beta   90.00
_cell.angle_gamma   90.00
#
_symmetry.space_group_name_H-M   'P 1'
#
loop_
_entity.id
_entity.type
_entity.pdbx_description
1 polymer ?
#
loop_
_entity_poly.entity_id
_entity_poly.type
_entity_poly.pdbx_seq_one_letter_code
_entity_poly.pdbx_strand_id
1 'polypeptide(L)'
;MDVLTLFFHANHPSFPGYVSKNTPVGVADYQPGKATLDAAKKLVRSFDYKKKALPRYDIHSMFLMGSSGTIAYSESSDFDIWLCHRPDLAGPQLDELQKKAQAIEKWADEFGLEVHFFLMNAEKFREGSVAELSVESSGSAQHHLLLEEFYRTGLLLAGRYPVWWLVPPNEEKNYDAYVNRLKLRRDIRDSETIDFGGLPDAPAEEFLGAALWQLY
;
A
#
# COMPACT_ATOMS: atom_id res chain seq x y z
N MET A 1 -6.36 0.64 12.89
CA MET A 1 -5.25 0.55 11.91
C MET A 1 -4.19 -0.48 12.31
N ASP A 2 -3.48 -0.35 13.43
CA ASP A 2 -2.30 -1.19 13.73
C ASP A 2 -2.52 -2.71 13.69
N VAL A 3 -3.71 -3.18 14.08
CA VAL A 3 -4.04 -4.62 14.06
C VAL A 3 -4.23 -5.14 12.62
N LEU A 4 -4.67 -4.30 11.69
CA LEU A 4 -4.79 -4.66 10.26
C LEU A 4 -3.41 -4.98 9.69
N THR A 5 -2.41 -4.13 9.94
CA THR A 5 -1.02 -4.37 9.53
C THR A 5 -0.48 -5.68 10.10
N LEU A 6 -0.81 -6.00 11.36
CA LEU A 6 -0.43 -7.27 11.97
C LEU A 6 -1.02 -8.48 11.24
N PHE A 7 -2.26 -8.40 10.74
CA PHE A 7 -2.87 -9.49 9.99
C PHE A 7 -2.16 -9.77 8.67
N PHE A 8 -1.59 -8.77 8.00
CA PHE A 8 -0.73 -8.98 6.82
C PHE A 8 0.70 -9.37 7.20
N HIS A 9 1.18 -8.98 8.37
CA HIS A 9 2.51 -9.36 8.83
C HIS A 9 2.60 -10.82 9.33
N ALA A 10 1.56 -11.35 9.97
CA ALA A 10 1.56 -12.69 10.53
C ALA A 10 0.45 -13.57 9.93
N ASN A 11 0.77 -14.84 9.66
CA ASN A 11 -0.19 -15.83 9.19
C ASN A 11 -0.60 -16.77 10.33
N HIS A 12 -1.77 -16.56 10.91
CA HIS A 12 -2.25 -17.37 12.03
C HIS A 12 -3.66 -17.92 11.73
N PRO A 13 -3.95 -19.22 11.95
CA PRO A 13 -5.25 -19.82 11.61
C PRO A 13 -6.49 -19.18 12.24
N SER A 14 -6.31 -18.48 13.35
CA SER A 14 -7.40 -17.79 14.06
C SER A 14 -7.49 -16.29 13.72
N PHE A 15 -6.61 -15.75 12.88
CA PHE A 15 -6.71 -14.38 12.42
C PHE A 15 -7.76 -14.24 11.32
N PRO A 16 -8.47 -13.10 11.26
CA PRO A 16 -9.28 -12.78 10.10
C PRO A 16 -8.40 -12.74 8.86
N GLY A 17 -8.93 -13.29 7.75
CA GLY A 17 -8.19 -13.42 6.50
C GLY A 17 -7.17 -14.55 6.43
N TYR A 18 -7.14 -15.49 7.39
CA TYR A 18 -6.40 -16.73 7.16
C TYR A 18 -7.01 -17.53 6.01
N VAL A 19 -6.23 -17.77 4.95
CA VAL A 19 -6.64 -18.56 3.78
C VAL A 19 -5.94 -19.92 3.81
N SER A 20 -4.61 -19.92 3.83
CA SER A 20 -3.78 -21.13 3.90
C SER A 20 -2.48 -20.86 4.66
N LYS A 21 -1.68 -21.90 4.93
CA LYS A 21 -0.34 -21.73 5.53
C LYS A 21 0.64 -21.01 4.60
N ASN A 22 0.40 -21.06 3.29
CA ASN A 22 1.28 -20.55 2.26
C ASN A 22 0.90 -19.13 1.78
N THR A 23 -0.16 -18.56 2.34
CA THR A 23 -0.62 -17.22 2.01
C THR A 23 0.50 -16.21 2.24
N PRO A 24 0.77 -15.31 1.26
CA PRO A 24 1.80 -14.31 1.37
C PRO A 24 1.68 -13.47 2.65
N VAL A 25 2.80 -13.27 3.34
CA VAL A 25 2.85 -12.51 4.60
C VAL A 25 4.18 -11.82 4.82
N GLY A 26 4.18 -10.94 5.82
CA GLY A 26 5.36 -10.23 6.26
C GLY A 26 5.43 -8.89 5.58
N VAL A 27 5.14 -7.86 6.37
CA VAL A 27 5.38 -6.46 6.01
C VAL A 27 6.83 -6.12 6.31
N ALA A 28 7.56 -5.62 5.32
CA ALA A 28 8.96 -5.21 5.46
C ALA A 28 9.12 -4.23 6.63
N ASP A 29 10.21 -4.35 7.40
CA ASP A 29 10.58 -3.49 8.54
C ASP A 29 9.50 -3.22 9.60
N TYR A 30 8.36 -3.93 9.55
CA TYR A 30 7.29 -3.78 10.52
C TYR A 30 7.59 -4.58 11.80
N GLN A 31 7.48 -3.89 12.92
CA GLN A 31 7.56 -4.49 14.25
C GLN A 31 6.31 -4.07 15.03
N PRO A 32 5.39 -5.00 15.36
CA PRO A 32 4.18 -4.63 16.06
C PRO A 32 4.51 -4.12 17.46
N GLY A 33 3.94 -2.97 17.80
CA GLY A 33 4.05 -2.38 19.13
C GLY A 33 3.27 -3.17 20.17
N LYS A 34 3.54 -2.89 21.46
CA LYS A 34 2.86 -3.56 22.58
C LYS A 34 1.34 -3.43 22.50
N ALA A 35 0.82 -2.25 22.18
CA ALA A 35 -0.62 -2.01 22.06
C ALA A 35 -1.28 -2.89 20.98
N THR A 36 -0.64 -3.04 19.82
CA THR A 36 -1.08 -3.92 18.74
C THR A 36 -1.11 -5.38 19.19
N LEU A 37 -0.07 -5.84 19.89
CA LEU A 37 0.01 -7.21 20.40
C LEU A 37 -1.04 -7.49 21.47
N ASP A 38 -1.28 -6.53 22.37
CA ASP A 38 -2.30 -6.64 23.41
C ASP A 38 -3.71 -6.68 22.81
N ALA A 39 -3.97 -5.86 21.77
CA ALA A 39 -5.22 -5.92 21.01
C ALA A 39 -5.39 -7.26 20.28
N ALA A 40 -4.34 -7.76 19.63
CA ALA A 40 -4.36 -9.05 18.94
C ALA A 40 -4.64 -10.21 19.90
N LYS A 41 -4.09 -10.19 21.12
CA LYS A 41 -4.36 -11.18 22.18
C LYS A 41 -5.80 -11.15 22.68
N LYS A 42 -6.44 -9.97 22.69
CA LYS A 42 -7.86 -9.85 23.04
C LYS A 42 -8.75 -10.49 21.97
N LEU A 43 -8.39 -10.34 20.69
CA LEU A 43 -9.09 -10.95 19.57
C LEU A 43 -8.85 -12.46 19.50
N VAL A 44 -7.59 -12.88 19.66
CA VAL A 44 -7.15 -14.27 19.55
C VAL A 44 -6.30 -14.63 20.76
N ARG A 45 -6.92 -15.27 21.76
CA ARG A 45 -6.25 -15.63 23.02
C ARG A 45 -5.04 -16.54 22.86
N SER A 46 -5.04 -17.39 21.83
CA SER A 46 -3.93 -18.29 21.51
C SER A 46 -2.78 -17.61 20.76
N PHE A 47 -2.92 -16.34 20.38
CA PHE A 47 -1.91 -15.63 19.62
C PHE A 47 -0.72 -15.27 20.53
N ASP A 48 0.42 -15.87 20.20
CA ASP A 48 1.72 -15.52 20.77
C ASP A 48 2.63 -15.03 19.65
N TYR A 49 2.88 -13.72 19.64
CA TYR A 49 3.77 -13.12 18.65
C TYR A 49 5.21 -13.50 18.95
N LYS A 50 5.80 -14.29 18.04
CA LYS A 50 7.22 -14.59 18.05
C LYS A 50 7.87 -13.82 16.93
N LYS A 51 8.80 -12.92 17.28
CA LYS A 51 9.63 -12.23 16.29
C LYS A 51 10.37 -13.29 15.48
N LYS A 52 10.00 -13.41 14.21
CA LYS A 52 10.65 -14.30 13.25
C LYS A 52 11.26 -13.44 12.17
N ALA A 53 12.56 -13.60 11.93
CA ALA A 53 13.13 -13.17 10.68
C ALA A 53 12.51 -14.05 9.59
N LEU A 54 11.66 -13.45 8.74
CA LEU A 54 11.15 -14.16 7.59
C LEU A 54 12.27 -14.25 6.55
N PRO A 55 12.43 -15.39 5.86
CA PRO A 55 13.35 -15.48 4.73
C PRO A 55 13.04 -14.44 3.66
N ARG A 56 11.77 -14.03 3.58
CA ARG A 56 11.26 -13.06 2.63
C ARG A 56 10.03 -12.35 3.19
N TYR A 57 9.92 -11.05 2.91
CA TYR A 57 8.75 -10.24 3.20
C TYR A 57 7.96 -10.07 1.90
N ASP A 58 6.75 -10.61 1.85
CA ASP A 58 5.94 -10.57 0.62
C ASP A 58 5.20 -9.24 0.43
N ILE A 59 5.01 -8.51 1.53
CA ILE A 59 4.40 -7.18 1.56
C ILE A 59 5.52 -6.16 1.74
N HIS A 60 5.75 -5.35 0.71
CA HIS A 60 6.73 -4.28 0.74
C HIS A 60 6.24 -3.11 1.58
N SER A 61 4.98 -2.68 1.38
CA SER A 61 4.43 -1.50 2.05
C SER A 61 2.92 -1.56 2.18
N MET A 62 2.40 -0.82 3.15
CA MET A 62 0.99 -0.50 3.29
C MET A 62 0.83 1.01 3.39
N PHE A 63 0.01 1.60 2.52
CA PHE A 63 -0.29 3.02 2.55
C PHE A 63 -1.78 3.24 2.70
N LEU A 64 -2.17 4.22 3.51
CA LEU A 64 -3.53 4.74 3.49
C LEU A 64 -3.63 5.82 2.41
N MET A 65 -4.66 5.72 1.59
CA MET A 65 -5.07 6.61 0.51
C MET A 65 -6.39 7.29 0.87
N GLY A 66 -6.64 8.50 0.36
CA GLY A 66 -7.93 9.19 0.49
C GLY A 66 -8.08 10.13 1.69
N SER A 67 -9.20 10.88 1.70
CA SER A 67 -9.48 12.12 2.44
C SER A 67 -9.28 12.07 3.97
N SER A 68 -9.13 10.87 4.53
CA SER A 68 -8.84 10.54 5.93
C SER A 68 -7.48 11.03 6.45
N GLY A 69 -6.57 11.47 5.56
CA GLY A 69 -5.31 12.14 5.92
C GLY A 69 -5.44 13.64 6.23
N THR A 70 -6.59 14.25 5.94
CA THR A 70 -6.90 15.66 6.19
C THR A 70 -7.76 15.81 7.45
N ILE A 71 -7.64 16.95 8.15
CA ILE A 71 -8.24 17.26 9.48
C ILE A 71 -9.80 17.16 9.54
N ALA A 72 -10.47 16.79 8.44
CA ALA A 72 -11.91 16.60 8.38
C ALA A 72 -12.29 15.14 8.64
N TYR A 73 -12.25 14.74 9.91
CA TYR A 73 -12.73 13.45 10.41
C TYR A 73 -14.27 13.41 10.38
N SER A 74 -14.88 12.50 9.61
CA SER A 74 -16.28 12.09 9.76
C SER A 74 -16.34 10.66 10.32
N GLU A 75 -17.38 10.34 11.10
CA GLU A 75 -17.56 9.04 11.76
C GLU A 75 -17.77 7.85 10.80
N SER A 76 -17.74 8.07 9.47
CA SER A 76 -17.94 7.08 8.40
C SER A 76 -16.83 7.14 7.34
N SER A 77 -15.57 7.32 7.74
CA SER A 77 -14.47 7.42 6.78
C SER A 77 -14.10 6.06 6.21
N ASP A 78 -14.20 5.91 4.89
CA ASP A 78 -13.71 4.77 4.12
C ASP A 78 -12.17 4.79 4.11
N PHE A 79 -11.54 3.70 4.56
CA PHE A 79 -10.07 3.59 4.55
C PHE A 79 -9.60 2.83 3.31
N ASP A 80 -9.09 3.54 2.31
CA ASP A 80 -8.47 2.91 1.14
C ASP A 80 -7.00 2.59 1.41
N ILE A 81 -6.63 1.32 1.42
CA ILE A 81 -5.27 0.88 1.74
C ILE A 81 -4.60 0.25 0.53
N TRP A 82 -3.53 0.87 0.06
CA TRP A 82 -2.62 0.23 -0.89
C TRP A 82 -1.78 -0.82 -0.17
N LEU A 83 -1.96 -2.08 -0.57
CA LEU A 83 -1.20 -3.22 -0.11
C LEU A 83 -0.13 -3.55 -1.16
N CYS A 84 1.03 -2.93 -1.02
CA CYS A 84 2.11 -3.07 -1.96
C CYS A 84 2.85 -4.39 -1.73
N HIS A 85 2.80 -5.27 -2.71
CA HIS A 85 3.43 -6.58 -2.64
C HIS A 85 4.69 -6.65 -3.53
N ARG A 86 5.51 -7.67 -3.31
CA ARG A 86 6.66 -7.95 -4.17
C ARG A 86 6.20 -8.26 -5.61
N PRO A 87 6.95 -7.84 -6.64
CA PRO A 87 6.48 -7.90 -8.03
C PRO A 87 6.36 -9.34 -8.59
N ASP A 88 7.07 -10.30 -7.99
CA ASP A 88 7.20 -11.69 -8.43
C ASP A 88 6.28 -12.66 -7.66
N LEU A 89 5.18 -12.19 -7.06
CA LEU A 89 4.13 -13.09 -6.58
C LEU A 89 3.46 -13.78 -7.77
N ALA A 90 3.40 -15.12 -7.73
CA ALA A 90 2.70 -15.89 -8.75
C ALA A 90 1.18 -15.71 -8.62
N GLY A 91 0.44 -15.97 -9.71
CA GLY A 91 -1.04 -15.85 -9.74
C GLY A 91 -1.76 -16.48 -8.54
N PRO A 92 -1.49 -17.76 -8.18
CA PRO A 92 -2.11 -18.38 -7.01
C PRO A 92 -1.80 -17.68 -5.68
N GLN A 93 -0.61 -17.06 -5.56
CA GLN A 93 -0.24 -16.31 -4.36
C GLN A 93 -0.97 -14.96 -4.29
N LEU A 94 -1.14 -14.29 -5.43
CA LEU A 94 -1.96 -13.09 -5.54
C LEU A 94 -3.41 -13.39 -5.19
N ASP A 95 -3.97 -14.51 -5.69
CA ASP A 95 -5.34 -14.94 -5.36
C ASP A 95 -5.54 -15.16 -3.85
N GLU A 96 -4.57 -15.81 -3.18
CA GLU A 96 -4.64 -15.99 -1.73
C GLU A 96 -4.50 -14.67 -0.97
N LEU A 97 -3.64 -13.76 -1.43
CA LEU A 97 -3.49 -12.45 -0.83
C LEU A 97 -4.76 -11.60 -1.00
N GLN A 98 -5.41 -11.65 -2.16
CA GLN A 98 -6.68 -10.99 -2.43
C GLN A 98 -7.81 -11.55 -1.56
N LYS A 99 -7.91 -12.87 -1.44
CA LYS A 99 -8.90 -13.52 -0.55
C LYS A 99 -8.68 -13.14 0.91
N LYS A 100 -7.41 -13.06 1.33
CA LYS A 100 -7.04 -12.61 2.68
C LYS A 100 -7.47 -11.16 2.92
N ALA A 101 -7.18 -10.26 1.98
CA ALA A 101 -7.60 -8.88 2.02
C ALA A 101 -9.12 -8.76 2.17
N GLN A 102 -9.90 -9.36 1.27
CA GLN A 102 -11.38 -9.34 1.30
C GLN A 102 -11.98 -9.88 2.61
N ALA A 103 -11.38 -10.94 3.16
CA ALA A 103 -11.82 -11.50 4.43
C ALA A 103 -11.49 -10.57 5.62
N ILE A 104 -10.43 -9.77 5.55
CA ILE A 104 -10.12 -8.74 6.55
C ILE A 104 -11.06 -7.54 6.40
N GLU A 105 -11.41 -7.12 5.18
CA GLU A 105 -12.42 -6.07 4.92
C GLU A 105 -13.75 -6.45 5.57
N LYS A 106 -14.26 -7.64 5.25
CA LYS A 106 -15.51 -8.15 5.84
C LYS A 106 -15.45 -8.21 7.36
N TRP A 107 -14.33 -8.66 7.92
CA TRP A 107 -14.15 -8.70 9.36
C TRP A 107 -14.14 -7.29 9.98
N ALA A 108 -13.54 -6.30 9.32
CA ALA A 108 -13.51 -4.92 9.81
C ALA A 108 -14.90 -4.28 9.77
N ASP A 109 -15.68 -4.56 8.72
CA ASP A 109 -17.07 -4.13 8.57
C ASP A 109 -17.98 -4.63 9.71
N GLU A 110 -17.72 -5.83 10.25
CA GLU A 110 -18.42 -6.33 11.44
C GLU A 110 -18.26 -5.43 12.69
N PHE A 111 -17.25 -4.55 12.71
CA PHE A 111 -17.01 -3.55 13.75
C PHE A 111 -17.34 -2.12 13.31
N GLY A 112 -17.99 -1.95 12.16
CA GLY A 112 -18.31 -0.64 11.57
C GLY A 112 -17.09 0.11 11.04
N LEU A 113 -16.01 -0.61 10.69
CA LEU A 113 -14.82 -0.05 10.07
C LEU A 113 -14.81 -0.40 8.58
N GLU A 114 -15.20 0.56 7.74
CA GLU A 114 -15.15 0.44 6.28
C GLU A 114 -13.72 0.61 5.79
N VAL A 115 -13.15 -0.47 5.22
CA VAL A 115 -11.78 -0.51 4.73
C VAL A 115 -11.74 -1.30 3.43
N HIS A 116 -10.95 -0.83 2.48
CA HIS A 116 -10.71 -1.48 1.19
C HIS A 116 -9.21 -1.64 0.95
N PHE A 117 -8.78 -2.81 0.53
CA PHE A 117 -7.38 -3.09 0.21
C PHE A 117 -7.19 -3.26 -1.30
N PHE A 118 -6.28 -2.47 -1.85
CA PHE A 118 -5.88 -2.53 -3.25
C PHE A 118 -4.49 -3.16 -3.34
N LEU A 119 -4.37 -4.31 -4.00
CA LEU A 119 -3.08 -4.96 -4.21
C LEU A 119 -2.28 -4.16 -5.24
N MET A 120 -1.10 -3.68 -4.84
CA MET A 120 -0.28 -2.82 -5.68
C MET A 120 1.06 -3.49 -6.03
N ASN A 121 1.35 -3.58 -7.32
CA ASN A 121 2.69 -3.85 -7.83
C ASN A 121 3.32 -2.54 -8.28
N ALA A 122 4.29 -2.03 -7.51
CA ALA A 122 4.90 -0.73 -7.76
C ALA A 122 5.65 -0.65 -9.10
N GLU A 123 6.28 -1.74 -9.55
CA GLU A 123 6.99 -1.77 -10.84
C GLU A 123 6.00 -1.66 -12.00
N LYS A 124 4.92 -2.43 -11.97
CA LYS A 124 3.85 -2.34 -12.97
C LYS A 124 3.14 -1.00 -12.94
N PHE A 125 2.89 -0.48 -11.73
CA PHE A 125 2.26 0.82 -11.55
C PHE A 125 3.12 1.90 -12.21
N ARG A 126 4.41 1.95 -11.91
CA ARG A 126 5.38 2.87 -12.51
C ARG A 126 5.45 2.80 -14.04
N GLU A 127 5.21 1.61 -14.63
CA GLU A 127 5.13 1.42 -16.08
C GLU A 127 3.81 1.91 -16.71
N GLY A 128 2.89 2.48 -15.91
CA GLY A 128 1.57 2.92 -16.35
C GLY A 128 0.55 1.80 -16.52
N SER A 129 0.88 0.58 -16.07
CA SER A 129 -0.05 -0.55 -16.10
C SER A 129 -0.99 -0.48 -14.91
N VAL A 130 -2.06 0.32 -15.02
CA VAL A 130 -3.16 0.31 -14.05
C VAL A 130 -4.04 -0.90 -14.34
N ALA A 131 -3.60 -2.06 -13.86
CA ALA A 131 -4.46 -3.22 -13.80
C ALA A 131 -5.36 -3.05 -12.56
N GLU A 132 -6.67 -2.95 -12.78
CA GLU A 132 -7.75 -3.21 -11.81
C GLU A 132 -8.33 -2.06 -10.98
N LEU A 133 -7.87 -0.81 -11.13
CA LEU A 133 -8.59 0.33 -10.54
C LEU A 133 -9.63 0.85 -11.54
N SER A 134 -10.83 0.24 -11.51
CA SER A 134 -12.07 0.58 -12.24
C SER A 134 -12.08 0.45 -13.78
N VAL A 135 -13.22 -0.01 -14.32
CA VAL A 135 -13.45 -0.40 -15.73
C VAL A 135 -13.87 0.80 -16.61
N GLU A 136 -13.54 2.03 -16.22
CA GLU A 136 -13.97 3.22 -16.98
C GLU A 136 -12.77 3.93 -17.63
N SER A 137 -12.44 3.46 -18.85
CA SER A 137 -11.86 4.15 -20.02
C SER A 137 -11.08 5.48 -19.85
N SER A 138 -10.28 5.65 -18.79
CA SER A 138 -9.55 6.90 -18.49
C SER A 138 -8.03 6.80 -18.65
N GLY A 139 -7.50 5.59 -18.90
CA GLY A 139 -6.12 5.36 -19.35
C GLY A 139 -5.01 5.97 -18.46
N SER A 140 -4.02 6.60 -19.10
CA SER A 140 -2.84 7.20 -18.45
C SER A 140 -3.14 8.41 -17.55
N ALA A 141 -4.21 9.16 -17.84
CA ALA A 141 -4.60 10.30 -17.02
C ALA A 141 -5.02 9.84 -15.60
N GLN A 142 -5.75 8.74 -15.50
CA GLN A 142 -6.13 8.14 -14.22
C GLN A 142 -4.91 7.66 -13.42
N HIS A 143 -3.94 7.04 -14.09
CA HIS A 143 -2.67 6.63 -13.47
C HIS A 143 -1.95 7.83 -12.83
N HIS A 144 -1.80 8.92 -13.58
CA HIS A 144 -1.10 10.12 -13.12
C HIS A 144 -1.81 10.83 -11.98
N LEU A 145 -3.13 10.98 -12.06
CA LEU A 145 -3.93 11.59 -11.00
C LEU A 145 -3.83 10.78 -9.70
N LEU A 146 -3.86 9.46 -9.81
CA LEU A 146 -3.74 8.58 -8.66
C LEU A 146 -2.35 8.65 -8.00
N LEU A 147 -1.29 8.77 -8.81
CA LEU A 147 0.07 8.97 -8.30
C LEU A 147 0.23 10.35 -7.62
N GLU A 148 -0.34 11.39 -8.20
CA GLU A 148 -0.38 12.74 -7.60
C GLU A 148 -1.11 12.72 -6.26
N GLU A 149 -2.31 12.13 -6.21
CA GLU A 149 -3.07 11.97 -4.97
C GLU A 149 -2.25 11.21 -3.92
N PHE A 150 -1.61 10.09 -4.31
CA PHE A 150 -0.76 9.30 -3.43
C PHE A 150 0.38 10.15 -2.84
N TYR A 151 1.09 10.92 -3.66
CA TYR A 151 2.18 11.76 -3.18
C TYR A 151 1.73 12.96 -2.35
N ARG A 152 0.50 13.44 -2.55
CA ARG A 152 -0.06 14.57 -1.82
C ARG A 152 -0.68 14.17 -0.47
N THR A 153 -1.37 13.04 -0.39
CA THR A 153 -2.18 12.65 0.80
C THR A 153 -1.86 11.28 1.37
N GLY A 154 -1.09 10.45 0.66
CA GLY A 154 -0.78 9.09 1.09
C GLY A 154 0.00 9.04 2.41
N LEU A 155 -0.44 8.17 3.32
CA LEU A 155 0.20 7.95 4.62
C LEU A 155 0.81 6.55 4.69
N LEU A 156 2.11 6.46 4.99
CA LEU A 156 2.77 5.18 5.23
C LEU A 156 2.29 4.58 6.55
N LEU A 157 1.60 3.43 6.48
CA LEU A 157 1.19 2.67 7.66
C LEU A 157 2.32 1.78 8.16
N ALA A 158 3.00 1.08 7.23
CA ALA A 158 4.16 0.23 7.50
C ALA A 158 4.88 -0.16 6.21
N GLY A 159 6.15 -0.56 6.32
CA GLY A 159 6.93 -1.02 5.18
C GLY A 159 7.93 -0.03 4.65
N ARG A 160 8.28 -0.22 3.38
CA ARG A 160 9.23 0.61 2.65
C ARG A 160 8.64 1.97 2.35
N TYR A 161 9.43 3.03 2.50
CA TYR A 161 8.97 4.39 2.21
C TYR A 161 9.11 4.71 0.71
N PRO A 162 8.26 5.59 0.14
CA PRO A 162 8.37 6.02 -1.24
C PRO A 162 9.69 6.74 -1.49
N VAL A 163 10.42 6.33 -2.54
CA VAL A 163 11.69 6.98 -2.91
C VAL A 163 11.47 8.43 -3.34
N TRP A 164 10.29 8.75 -3.89
CA TRP A 164 9.90 10.10 -4.29
C TRP A 164 9.98 11.12 -3.15
N TRP A 165 9.78 10.71 -1.89
CA TRP A 165 9.96 11.59 -0.72
C TRP A 165 11.38 12.14 -0.55
N LEU A 166 12.37 11.54 -1.23
CA LEU A 166 13.77 11.96 -1.19
C LEU A 166 14.19 12.76 -2.43
N VAL A 167 13.29 12.93 -3.40
CA VAL A 167 13.56 13.66 -4.64
C VAL A 167 13.18 15.12 -4.45
N PRO A 168 14.13 16.06 -4.54
CA PRO A 168 13.82 17.47 -4.38
C PRO A 168 13.10 18.00 -5.65
N PRO A 169 12.22 19.01 -5.52
CA PRO A 169 11.40 19.49 -6.64
C PRO A 169 12.19 19.90 -7.89
N ASN A 170 13.43 20.38 -7.74
CA ASN A 170 14.30 20.78 -8.84
C ASN A 170 14.91 19.59 -9.61
N GLU A 171 14.79 18.36 -9.10
CA GLU A 171 15.27 17.13 -9.73
C GLU A 171 14.13 16.28 -10.30
N GLU A 172 12.87 16.72 -10.22
CA GLU A 172 11.71 15.97 -10.71
C GLU A 172 11.85 15.61 -12.20
N LYS A 173 12.33 16.56 -13.02
CA LYS A 173 12.59 16.35 -14.45
C LYS A 173 13.72 15.36 -14.74
N ASN A 174 14.57 15.11 -13.74
CA ASN A 174 15.68 14.16 -13.80
C ASN A 174 15.47 12.97 -12.85
N TYR A 175 14.21 12.66 -12.50
CA TYR A 175 13.84 11.71 -11.44
C TYR A 175 14.67 10.42 -11.48
N ASP A 176 14.70 9.75 -12.64
CA ASP A 176 15.40 8.47 -12.80
C ASP A 176 16.91 8.58 -12.58
N ALA A 177 17.54 9.64 -13.10
CA ALA A 177 18.96 9.88 -12.91
C ALA A 177 19.27 10.19 -11.44
N TYR A 178 18.39 10.93 -10.76
CA TYR A 178 18.51 11.26 -9.35
C TYR A 178 18.38 10.02 -8.46
N VAL A 179 17.33 9.23 -8.63
CA VAL A 179 17.09 8.00 -7.87
C VAL A 179 18.24 7.00 -8.09
N ASN A 180 18.68 6.81 -9.33
CA ASN A 180 19.83 5.95 -9.62
C ASN A 180 21.10 6.42 -8.92
N ARG A 181 21.33 7.73 -8.82
CA ARG A 181 22.47 8.30 -8.09
C ARG A 181 22.38 8.01 -6.58
N LEU A 182 21.21 8.13 -5.96
CA LEU A 182 21.00 7.77 -4.55
C LEU A 182 21.33 6.29 -4.30
N LYS A 183 20.86 5.39 -5.18
CA LYS A 183 21.14 3.95 -5.08
C LYS A 183 22.63 3.63 -5.26
N LEU A 184 23.27 4.21 -6.27
CA LEU A 184 24.70 4.00 -6.55
C LEU A 184 25.62 4.48 -5.42
N ARG A 185 25.26 5.60 -4.77
CA ARG A 185 25.97 6.12 -3.60
C ARG A 185 25.66 5.37 -2.31
N ARG A 186 24.67 4.48 -2.33
CA ARG A 186 24.13 3.75 -1.17
C ARG A 186 23.51 4.67 -0.11
N ASP A 187 23.01 5.83 -0.53
CA ASP A 187 22.25 6.74 0.32
C ASP A 187 20.89 6.11 0.68
N ILE A 188 20.39 5.20 -0.17
CA ILE A 188 19.19 4.38 0.04
C ILE A 188 19.44 2.93 -0.36
N ARG A 189 18.65 1.99 0.18
CA ARG A 189 18.67 0.57 -0.17
C ARG A 189 17.35 0.14 -0.79
N ASP A 190 17.40 -0.77 -1.76
CA ASP A 190 16.19 -1.34 -2.37
C ASP A 190 15.27 -2.07 -1.37
N SER A 191 15.83 -2.56 -0.25
CA SER A 191 15.07 -3.18 0.82
C SER A 191 14.26 -2.20 1.68
N GLU A 192 14.60 -0.91 1.63
CA GLU A 192 14.04 0.15 2.48
C GLU A 192 13.09 1.07 1.70
N THR A 193 13.17 1.07 0.36
CA THR A 193 12.39 1.96 -0.52
C THR A 193 11.41 1.23 -1.45
N ILE A 194 10.34 1.90 -1.80
CA ILE A 194 9.41 1.55 -2.89
C ILE A 194 9.35 2.69 -3.90
N ASP A 195 9.22 2.37 -5.19
CA ASP A 195 9.35 3.34 -6.28
C ASP A 195 8.13 3.24 -7.20
N PHE A 196 7.30 4.29 -7.20
CA PHE A 196 6.13 4.42 -8.08
C PHE A 196 6.39 5.33 -9.29
N GLY A 197 7.61 5.86 -9.44
CA GLY A 197 7.96 6.81 -10.50
C GLY A 197 7.90 8.28 -10.09
N GLY A 198 8.39 9.16 -10.96
CA GLY A 198 8.24 10.61 -10.83
C GLY A 198 6.86 11.08 -11.29
N LEU A 199 6.49 12.30 -10.91
CA LEU A 199 5.31 12.97 -11.45
C LEU A 199 5.55 13.34 -12.92
N PRO A 200 4.53 13.16 -13.78
CA PRO A 200 4.61 13.62 -15.17
C PRO A 200 4.67 15.15 -15.24
N ASP A 201 5.31 15.69 -16.28
CA ASP A 201 5.10 17.08 -16.69
C ASP A 201 3.61 17.21 -17.10
N ALA A 202 2.75 17.72 -16.21
CA ALA A 202 1.31 17.80 -16.46
C ALA A 202 1.01 18.55 -17.78
N PRO A 203 0.48 17.88 -18.82
CA PRO A 203 0.01 18.59 -20.00
C PRO A 203 -1.24 19.38 -19.59
N ALA A 204 -1.29 20.67 -19.93
CA ALA A 204 -2.43 21.54 -19.64
C ALA A 204 -3.78 20.98 -20.16
N GLU A 205 -3.73 20.04 -21.12
CA GLU A 205 -4.86 19.39 -21.77
C GLU A 205 -5.48 18.24 -20.94
N GLU A 206 -4.74 17.65 -19.98
CA GLU A 206 -5.25 16.58 -19.09
C GLU A 206 -6.06 17.11 -17.89
N PHE A 207 -5.94 18.42 -17.59
CA PHE A 207 -6.69 19.07 -16.50
C PHE A 207 -8.21 19.03 -16.70
N LEU A 208 -8.69 19.04 -17.96
CA LEU A 208 -10.12 19.03 -18.25
C LEU A 208 -10.73 17.64 -17.98
N GLY A 209 -9.99 16.57 -18.25
CA GLY A 209 -10.39 15.20 -17.91
C GLY A 209 -10.36 14.96 -16.39
N ALA A 210 -9.35 15.48 -15.70
CA ALA A 210 -9.24 15.42 -14.24
C ALA A 210 -10.36 16.18 -13.52
N ALA A 211 -10.72 17.37 -14.02
CA ALA A 211 -11.81 18.17 -13.47
C ALA A 211 -13.18 17.53 -13.66
N LEU A 212 -13.41 16.77 -14.75
CA LEU A 212 -14.64 16.00 -14.94
C LEU A 212 -14.76 14.84 -13.94
N TRP A 213 -13.64 14.19 -13.59
CA TRP A 213 -13.61 13.08 -12.62
C TRP A 213 -13.86 13.52 -11.17
N GLN A 214 -13.52 14.76 -10.79
CA GLN A 214 -13.85 15.29 -9.45
C GLN A 214 -15.32 15.72 -9.32
N LEU A 215 -16.07 15.78 -10.41
CA LEU A 215 -17.46 16.26 -10.45
C LEU A 215 -18.51 15.14 -10.53
N TYR A 216 -18.08 13.88 -10.68
CA TYR A 216 -18.94 12.69 -10.72
C TYR A 216 -18.56 11.72 -9.61
#